data_AF-A0A9P5XYA4-F1
#
_entry.id   AF-A0A9P5XYA4-F1
#
_cell.length_a   1.000
_cell.length_b   1.000
_cell.length_c   1.000
_cell.angle_alpha   90.00
_cell.angle_beta   90.00
_cell.angle_gamma   90.00
#
_symmetry.space_group_name_H-M   'P 1'
#
loop_
_entity.id
_entity.type
_entity.pdbx_description
1 polymer ?
#
loop_
_entity_poly.entity_id
_entity_poly.type
_entity_poly.pdbx_seq_one_letter_code
_entity_poly.pdbx_strand_id
1 'polypeptide(L)'
;MSSTTGKRRIVVDDLDSGQIQYVWPGWFRDYGSHDNDGTWGPPYQHTLYGTKVNGNLTFKFNGTDINVLGTTALVKTSTERIFDPTWECFIDQISIGRTEPFTLTENNWDLCAQHEMADGQHELVINVSTAGQAFLFDSIRYTPSPGLRWNLWSRTSLSWIGMIPKEYLRNSTSGTYSIDGEASTSFALEGLDPGLAQPENQFNQIFFATPELPAGPHSLSIVYQGGEQYTPLTLDFLYVTNNPNPSNISEVTHNPSHPDTRKVPIGTIVGDDDNMPELIPYETNALGSEISPFPYAPTRPFVSTPNQNHGTLADGSSQWGTVTKRPHPTQPATVTLGPPIINHPVDNEYGALQSAFATE
;
A
#
# COMPACT_ATOMS: atom_id res chain seq x y z
N MET A 1 -27.30 15.91 1.75
CA MET A 1 -26.14 15.05 2.05
C MET A 1 -25.61 14.58 0.70
N SER A 2 -24.49 15.14 0.24
CA SER A 2 -23.84 14.66 -0.99
C SER A 2 -23.27 13.28 -0.67
N SER A 3 -23.86 12.23 -1.23
CA SER A 3 -23.24 10.90 -1.23
C SER A 3 -21.96 11.04 -2.03
N THR A 4 -20.81 11.12 -1.36
CA THR A 4 -19.51 10.93 -2.00
C THR A 4 -19.48 9.49 -2.45
N THR A 5 -19.95 9.23 -3.66
CA THR A 5 -19.80 7.94 -4.29
C THR A 5 -18.29 7.69 -4.36
N GLY A 6 -17.81 6.66 -3.66
CA GLY A 6 -16.38 6.37 -3.60
C GLY A 6 -15.82 6.27 -5.01
N LYS A 7 -14.79 7.07 -5.33
CA LYS A 7 -14.14 7.00 -6.64
C LYS A 7 -13.42 5.65 -6.73
N ARG A 8 -13.79 4.84 -7.72
CA ARG A 8 -13.03 3.63 -8.07
C ARG A 8 -11.60 4.04 -8.41
N ARG A 9 -10.61 3.38 -7.79
CA ARG A 9 -9.20 3.52 -8.13
C ARG A 9 -8.64 2.21 -8.66
N ILE A 10 -7.62 2.31 -9.50
CA ILE A 10 -6.78 1.20 -9.92
C ILE A 10 -5.49 1.27 -9.12
N VAL A 11 -5.04 0.14 -8.60
CA VAL A 11 -3.73 -0.03 -7.99
C VAL A 11 -2.86 -0.81 -8.99
N VAL A 12 -1.68 -0.29 -9.26
CA VAL A 12 -0.63 -0.95 -10.05
C VAL A 12 0.50 -1.25 -9.08
N ASP A 13 0.86 -2.52 -9.02
CA ASP A 13 1.84 -3.08 -8.10
C ASP A 13 3.27 -2.80 -8.58
N ASP A 14 4.24 -2.69 -7.68
CA ASP A 14 5.64 -2.49 -8.05
C ASP A 14 6.20 -3.63 -8.90
N LEU A 15 5.59 -4.82 -8.84
CA LEU A 15 6.00 -5.98 -9.64
C LEU A 15 5.37 -6.03 -11.03
N ASP A 16 4.44 -5.12 -11.36
CA ASP A 16 3.80 -5.01 -12.67
C ASP A 16 4.74 -4.39 -13.72
N SER A 17 5.92 -4.99 -13.91
CA SER A 17 6.98 -4.54 -14.84
C SER A 17 6.56 -4.45 -16.32
N GLY A 18 5.42 -5.06 -16.70
CA GLY A 18 4.80 -4.86 -18.01
C GLY A 18 4.14 -3.49 -18.19
N GLN A 19 3.84 -2.80 -17.09
CA GLN A 19 3.21 -1.47 -17.06
C GLN A 19 4.17 -0.40 -16.53
N ILE A 20 4.99 -0.73 -15.54
CA ILE A 20 5.99 0.17 -14.95
C ILE A 20 7.35 -0.10 -15.58
N GLN A 21 7.95 0.93 -16.16
CA GLN A 21 9.27 0.83 -16.77
C GLN A 21 10.32 1.42 -15.82
N TYR A 22 11.17 0.54 -15.29
CA TYR A 22 12.31 0.93 -14.48
C TYR A 22 13.56 1.09 -15.36
N VAL A 23 14.24 2.22 -15.26
CA VAL A 23 15.49 2.44 -16.00
C VAL A 23 16.65 1.73 -15.29
N TRP A 24 17.19 0.72 -15.94
CA TRP A 24 18.35 -0.06 -15.50
C TRP A 24 19.69 0.65 -15.81
N PRO A 25 20.78 0.33 -15.08
CA PRO A 25 20.89 -0.66 -14.00
C PRO A 25 20.56 -0.09 -12.61
N GLY A 26 20.35 -0.98 -11.63
CA GLY A 26 20.38 -0.60 -10.21
C GLY A 26 19.05 -0.59 -9.47
N TRP A 27 17.97 -1.09 -10.09
CA TRP A 27 16.74 -1.41 -9.38
C TRP A 27 16.80 -2.82 -8.78
N PHE A 28 16.22 -3.01 -7.60
CA PHE A 28 16.18 -4.27 -6.89
C PHE A 28 14.83 -4.44 -6.20
N ARG A 29 14.49 -5.69 -5.89
CA ARG A 29 13.27 -6.03 -5.17
C ARG A 29 13.57 -6.30 -3.70
N ASP A 30 12.70 -5.82 -2.84
CA ASP A 30 12.67 -6.12 -1.41
C ASP A 30 11.37 -6.87 -1.07
N TYR A 31 11.45 -7.80 -0.13
CA TYR A 31 10.33 -8.65 0.29
C TYR A 31 10.21 -8.64 1.80
N GLY A 32 9.15 -8.01 2.30
CA GLY A 32 8.74 -8.03 3.69
C GLY A 32 9.71 -7.41 4.69
N SER A 33 10.86 -6.85 4.26
CA SER A 33 11.84 -6.30 5.21
C SER A 33 11.32 -5.04 5.92
N HIS A 34 10.33 -4.38 5.29
CA HIS A 34 9.67 -3.17 5.77
C HIS A 34 8.25 -3.43 6.31
N ASP A 35 7.77 -4.67 6.40
CA ASP A 35 6.36 -4.96 6.77
C ASP A 35 5.91 -4.37 8.12
N ASN A 36 6.87 -4.20 9.04
CA ASN A 36 6.60 -3.72 10.40
C ASN A 36 7.02 -2.26 10.62
N ASP A 37 7.36 -1.54 9.55
CA ASP A 37 7.75 -0.14 9.64
C ASP A 37 6.54 0.79 9.70
N GLY A 38 6.59 1.73 10.64
CA GLY A 38 5.59 2.78 10.75
C GLY A 38 4.22 2.31 11.29
N THR A 39 3.20 3.11 11.01
CA THR A 39 1.82 2.86 11.46
C THR A 39 0.82 2.71 10.32
N TRP A 40 1.27 2.81 9.08
CA TRP A 40 0.43 2.79 7.88
C TRP A 40 0.36 1.42 7.22
N GLY A 41 0.57 0.34 7.98
CA GLY A 41 0.50 -1.04 7.50
C GLY A 41 1.70 -1.45 6.64
N PRO A 42 1.76 -2.73 6.23
CA PRO A 42 2.84 -3.22 5.37
C PRO A 42 2.73 -2.63 3.95
N PRO A 43 3.82 -2.66 3.15
CA PRO A 43 3.76 -2.40 1.72
C PRO A 43 2.73 -3.30 1.02
N TYR A 44 2.18 -2.83 -0.10
CA TYR A 44 1.23 -3.63 -0.88
C TYR A 44 1.88 -4.94 -1.33
N GLN A 45 1.17 -6.05 -1.11
CA GLN A 45 1.67 -7.42 -1.36
C GLN A 45 3.02 -7.75 -0.68
N HIS A 46 3.42 -7.03 0.37
CA HIS A 46 4.68 -7.22 1.09
C HIS A 46 5.92 -7.04 0.19
N THR A 47 5.80 -6.28 -0.90
CA THR A 47 6.89 -6.03 -1.84
C THR A 47 7.20 -4.56 -1.96
N LEU A 48 8.47 -4.28 -2.23
CA LEU A 48 8.95 -2.97 -2.62
C LEU A 48 9.93 -3.14 -3.76
N TYR A 49 9.97 -2.15 -4.64
CA TYR A 49 10.97 -2.05 -5.69
C TYR A 49 11.76 -0.76 -5.49
N GLY A 50 13.07 -0.90 -5.40
CA GLY A 50 13.92 0.19 -4.97
C GLY A 50 15.20 0.35 -5.75
N THR A 51 15.89 1.45 -5.52
CA THR A 51 17.21 1.73 -6.09
C THR A 51 18.13 2.44 -5.10
N LYS A 52 19.42 2.09 -5.14
CA LYS A 52 20.51 2.74 -4.37
C LYS A 52 21.42 3.59 -5.26
N VAL A 53 21.02 3.79 -6.52
CA VAL A 53 21.71 4.66 -7.48
C VAL A 53 20.70 5.64 -8.07
N ASN A 54 21.18 6.71 -8.69
CA ASN A 54 20.30 7.62 -9.41
C ASN A 54 19.57 6.85 -10.52
N GLY A 55 18.28 7.08 -10.66
CA GLY A 55 17.44 6.34 -11.59
C GLY A 55 16.12 7.03 -11.83
N ASN A 56 15.30 6.43 -12.68
CA ASN A 56 13.92 6.84 -12.83
C ASN A 56 13.02 5.65 -13.13
N LEU A 57 11.72 5.84 -12.87
CA LEU A 57 10.67 4.96 -13.35
C LEU A 57 9.66 5.78 -14.15
N THR A 58 9.01 5.12 -15.12
CA THR A 58 7.93 5.72 -15.92
C THR A 58 6.70 4.82 -15.95
N PHE A 59 5.53 5.44 -15.99
CA PHE A 59 4.24 4.75 -16.01
C PHE A 59 3.22 5.54 -16.83
N LYS A 60 2.54 4.86 -17.75
CA LYS A 60 1.48 5.47 -18.58
C LYS A 60 0.11 5.04 -18.08
N PHE A 61 -0.79 6.01 -17.95
CA PHE A 61 -2.16 5.76 -17.52
C PHE A 61 -3.16 6.62 -18.28
N ASN A 62 -4.44 6.32 -18.11
CA ASN A 62 -5.55 7.11 -18.65
C ASN A 62 -6.51 7.39 -17.49
N GLY A 63 -6.57 8.64 -17.03
CA GLY A 63 -7.24 8.97 -15.76
C GLY A 63 -7.23 10.43 -15.37
N THR A 64 -7.73 10.72 -14.16
CA THR A 64 -7.93 12.10 -13.66
C THR A 64 -7.22 12.39 -12.34
N ASP A 65 -6.71 11.37 -11.64
CA ASP A 65 -6.05 11.53 -10.35
C ASP A 65 -4.99 10.43 -10.22
N ILE A 66 -3.85 10.71 -9.57
CA ILE A 66 -2.79 9.73 -9.31
C ILE A 66 -2.13 9.96 -7.94
N ASN A 67 -1.77 8.88 -7.26
CA ASN A 67 -1.00 8.81 -6.02
C ASN A 67 0.11 7.78 -6.21
N VAL A 68 1.33 8.11 -5.79
CA VAL A 68 2.47 7.20 -5.78
C VAL A 68 2.81 6.91 -4.33
N LEU A 69 2.89 5.63 -3.98
CA LEU A 69 3.14 5.17 -2.63
C LEU A 69 4.48 4.45 -2.53
N GLY A 70 5.09 4.52 -1.34
CA GLY A 70 6.33 3.83 -1.01
C GLY A 70 6.68 3.93 0.47
N THR A 71 7.94 3.67 0.79
CA THR A 71 8.46 3.67 2.17
C THR A 71 9.45 4.80 2.38
N THR A 72 9.24 5.64 3.42
CA THR A 72 10.13 6.77 3.77
C THR A 72 11.33 6.33 4.62
N ALA A 73 12.17 5.44 4.10
CA ALA A 73 13.41 5.01 4.76
C ALA A 73 14.56 6.02 4.52
N LEU A 74 14.44 7.22 5.10
CA LEU A 74 15.29 8.37 4.78
C LEU A 74 16.45 8.56 5.76
N VAL A 75 17.61 8.95 5.24
CA VAL A 75 18.78 9.34 6.05
C VAL A 75 19.00 10.84 5.94
N LYS A 76 19.10 11.52 7.08
CA LYS A 76 19.41 12.96 7.13
C LYS A 76 20.90 13.16 6.80
N THR A 77 21.20 13.92 5.75
CA THR A 77 22.58 14.09 5.25
C THR A 77 23.28 15.36 5.72
N SER A 78 22.54 16.32 6.28
CA SER A 78 23.11 17.57 6.80
C SER A 78 22.29 18.13 7.96
N THR A 79 22.68 19.27 8.53
CA THR A 79 21.87 20.00 9.52
C THR A 79 20.60 20.62 8.92
N GLU A 80 20.61 20.87 7.61
CA GLU A 80 19.47 21.35 6.84
C GLU A 80 18.50 20.18 6.59
N ARG A 81 17.24 20.44 6.20
CA ARG A 81 16.22 19.40 5.94
C ARG A 81 16.47 18.67 4.61
N ILE A 82 17.70 18.22 4.41
CA ILE A 82 18.13 17.47 3.24
C ILE A 82 18.16 15.99 3.64
N PHE A 83 17.41 15.20 2.90
CA PHE A 83 17.25 13.77 3.08
C PHE A 83 17.83 13.03 1.88
N ASP A 84 18.37 11.84 2.12
CA ASP A 84 18.73 10.87 1.10
C ASP A 84 17.79 9.66 1.25
N PRO A 85 17.16 9.17 0.16
CA PRO A 85 17.11 9.72 -1.20
C PRO A 85 16.30 11.03 -1.32
N THR A 86 16.45 11.69 -2.45
CA THR A 86 15.53 12.72 -2.96
C THR A 86 14.84 12.23 -4.23
N TRP A 87 13.62 12.71 -4.47
CA TRP A 87 12.90 12.44 -5.71
C TRP A 87 12.09 13.65 -6.16
N GLU A 88 11.66 13.60 -7.42
CA GLU A 88 10.79 14.58 -8.07
C GLU A 88 9.85 13.84 -9.03
N CYS A 89 8.55 14.14 -8.97
CA CYS A 89 7.56 13.54 -9.86
C CYS A 89 7.12 14.52 -10.95
N PHE A 90 6.82 13.97 -12.13
CA PHE A 90 6.37 14.70 -13.30
C PHE A 90 5.16 14.02 -13.90
N ILE A 91 4.15 14.80 -14.30
CA ILE A 91 3.04 14.35 -15.14
C ILE A 91 3.15 15.10 -16.47
N ASP A 92 3.25 14.37 -17.58
CA ASP A 92 3.38 14.94 -18.91
C ASP A 92 4.52 15.96 -19.02
N GLN A 93 5.65 15.64 -18.37
CA GLN A 93 6.87 16.46 -18.26
C GLN A 93 6.72 17.72 -17.37
N ILE A 94 5.57 17.94 -16.74
CA ILE A 94 5.35 19.03 -15.79
C ILE A 94 5.63 18.52 -14.38
N SER A 95 6.54 19.17 -13.66
CA SER A 95 6.82 18.84 -12.27
C SER A 95 5.58 19.06 -11.40
N ILE A 96 5.23 18.04 -10.62
CA ILE A 96 4.22 18.09 -9.57
C ILE A 96 4.86 18.09 -8.17
N GLY A 97 6.19 18.17 -8.11
CA GLY A 97 6.96 18.10 -6.87
C GLY A 97 6.99 16.71 -6.26
N ARG A 98 7.41 16.68 -5.00
CA ARG A 98 7.26 15.55 -4.09
C ARG A 98 6.50 15.97 -2.84
N THR A 99 5.92 15.01 -2.15
CA THR A 99 5.45 15.24 -0.79
C THR A 99 6.66 15.47 0.12
N GLU A 100 6.55 16.43 1.03
CA GLU A 100 7.60 16.69 2.02
C GLU A 100 7.79 15.45 2.91
N PRO A 101 9.00 14.89 2.97
CA PRO A 101 9.24 13.66 3.70
C PRO A 101 9.06 13.84 5.22
N PHE A 102 8.51 12.81 5.86
CA PHE A 102 8.51 12.67 7.31
C PHE A 102 9.83 12.03 7.79
N THR A 103 10.28 12.36 8.99
CA THR A 103 11.58 11.89 9.53
C THR A 103 11.55 10.45 10.04
N LEU A 104 10.35 9.88 10.24
CA LEU A 104 10.20 8.48 10.62
C LEU A 104 9.98 7.64 9.36
N THR A 105 10.41 6.38 9.44
CA THR A 105 10.12 5.40 8.40
C THR A 105 8.64 5.06 8.46
N GLU A 106 7.93 5.30 7.36
CA GLU A 106 6.51 5.00 7.19
C GLU A 106 6.33 4.33 5.83
N ASN A 107 5.59 3.22 5.82
CA ASN A 107 5.09 2.59 4.61
C ASN A 107 3.86 3.32 4.07
N ASN A 108 3.42 2.98 2.86
CA ASN A 108 2.24 3.55 2.23
C ASN A 108 2.23 5.09 2.27
N TRP A 109 3.42 5.70 2.24
CA TRP A 109 3.59 7.14 2.25
C TRP A 109 3.36 7.68 0.84
N ASP A 110 2.57 8.74 0.72
CA ASP A 110 2.41 9.46 -0.55
C ASP A 110 3.74 10.11 -0.93
N LEU A 111 4.48 9.49 -1.84
CA LEU A 111 5.72 10.04 -2.39
C LEU A 111 5.43 11.28 -3.23
N CYS A 112 4.35 11.24 -4.01
CA CYS A 112 3.78 12.37 -4.72
C CYS A 112 2.33 12.07 -5.14
N ALA A 113 1.55 13.11 -5.36
CA ALA A 113 0.17 12.99 -5.79
C ALA A 113 -0.22 14.16 -6.68
N GLN A 114 -1.10 13.90 -7.63
CA GLN A 114 -1.76 14.93 -8.43
C GLN A 114 -3.24 14.60 -8.51
N HIS A 115 -4.07 15.59 -8.20
CA HIS A 115 -5.52 15.48 -8.20
C HIS A 115 -6.11 16.37 -9.29
N GLU A 116 -7.34 16.04 -9.71
CA GLU A 116 -8.15 16.86 -10.62
C GLU A 116 -7.46 17.21 -11.95
N MET A 117 -6.80 16.23 -12.56
CA MET A 117 -6.24 16.34 -13.91
C MET A 117 -7.35 16.27 -14.96
N ALA A 118 -7.07 16.82 -16.15
CA ALA A 118 -7.92 16.63 -17.31
C ALA A 118 -8.02 15.13 -17.64
N ASP A 119 -9.21 14.63 -17.92
CA ASP A 119 -9.37 13.23 -18.30
C ASP A 119 -8.63 12.92 -19.60
N GLY A 120 -7.74 11.93 -19.56
CA GLY A 120 -6.99 11.53 -20.75
C GLY A 120 -5.74 10.71 -20.42
N GLN A 121 -4.98 10.44 -21.49
CA GLN A 121 -3.73 9.71 -21.38
C GLN A 121 -2.64 10.62 -20.80
N HIS A 122 -1.96 10.09 -19.79
CA HIS A 122 -0.87 10.75 -19.07
C HIS A 122 0.35 9.85 -18.95
N GLU A 123 1.51 10.48 -18.75
CA GLU A 123 2.76 9.81 -18.40
C GLU A 123 3.30 10.36 -17.07
N LEU A 124 3.43 9.46 -16.09
CA LEU A 124 4.15 9.70 -14.85
C LEU A 124 5.64 9.37 -15.06
N VAL A 125 6.51 10.28 -14.63
CA VAL A 125 7.95 10.04 -14.49
C VAL A 125 8.37 10.38 -13.06
N ILE A 126 9.14 9.50 -12.42
CA ILE A 126 9.74 9.76 -11.11
C ILE A 126 11.24 9.73 -11.27
N ASN A 127 11.90 10.86 -11.01
CA ASN A 127 13.35 10.95 -10.99
C ASN A 127 13.86 10.81 -9.56
N VAL A 128 14.79 9.88 -9.34
CA VAL A 128 15.39 9.58 -8.05
C VAL A 128 16.85 9.99 -8.05
N SER A 129 17.28 10.69 -7.01
CA SER A 129 18.68 11.03 -6.74
C SER A 129 19.07 10.57 -5.34
N THR A 130 20.11 9.75 -5.25
CA THR A 130 20.55 9.13 -3.99
C THR A 130 22.07 9.07 -3.85
N ALA A 131 22.57 9.17 -2.62
CA ALA A 131 23.98 8.96 -2.25
C ALA A 131 24.26 7.52 -1.77
N GLY A 132 23.27 6.63 -1.87
CA GLY A 132 23.36 5.21 -1.50
C GLY A 132 22.22 4.72 -0.62
N GLN A 133 21.43 5.64 -0.01
CA GLN A 133 20.20 5.27 0.68
C GLN A 133 19.15 4.81 -0.33
N ALA A 134 18.45 3.72 -0.03
CA ALA A 134 17.46 3.18 -0.96
C ALA A 134 16.25 4.11 -1.09
N PHE A 135 15.84 4.40 -2.31
CA PHE A 135 14.48 4.81 -2.62
C PHE A 135 13.63 3.55 -2.77
N LEU A 136 12.45 3.53 -2.13
CA LEU A 136 11.58 2.36 -2.03
C LEU A 136 10.19 2.73 -2.54
N PHE A 137 9.82 2.21 -3.70
CA PHE A 137 8.53 2.38 -4.34
C PHE A 137 7.67 1.12 -4.13
N ASP A 138 6.37 1.32 -3.92
CA ASP A 138 5.41 0.26 -3.62
C ASP A 138 4.30 0.17 -4.68
N SER A 139 3.49 1.21 -4.84
CA SER A 139 2.36 1.13 -5.75
C SER A 139 1.93 2.48 -6.32
N ILE A 140 1.26 2.43 -7.47
CA ILE A 140 0.60 3.58 -8.07
C ILE A 140 -0.91 3.39 -7.94
N ARG A 141 -1.61 4.39 -7.42
CA ARG A 141 -3.08 4.43 -7.37
C ARG A 141 -3.59 5.53 -8.27
N TYR A 142 -4.50 5.25 -9.19
CA TYR A 142 -5.08 6.29 -10.05
C TYR A 142 -6.59 6.13 -10.25
N THR A 143 -7.29 7.25 -10.49
CA THR A 143 -8.70 7.24 -10.93
C THR A 143 -8.71 7.05 -12.45
N PRO A 144 -9.22 5.93 -12.98
CA PRO A 144 -9.23 5.68 -14.41
C PRO A 144 -10.27 6.54 -15.13
N SER A 145 -10.02 6.85 -16.40
CA SER A 145 -10.98 7.54 -17.27
C SER A 145 -12.32 6.79 -17.35
N PRO A 146 -13.44 7.50 -17.49
CA PRO A 146 -14.74 6.88 -17.68
C PRO A 146 -14.71 5.88 -18.85
N GLY A 147 -15.30 4.69 -18.64
CA GLY A 147 -15.40 3.69 -19.70
C GLY A 147 -14.20 2.74 -19.84
N LEU A 148 -13.14 2.89 -19.03
CA LEU A 148 -12.15 1.84 -18.85
C LEU A 148 -12.82 0.59 -18.25
N ARG A 149 -13.25 -0.31 -19.14
CA ARG A 149 -13.81 -1.60 -18.79
C ARG A 149 -12.66 -2.54 -18.50
N TRP A 150 -12.39 -2.74 -17.22
CA TRP A 150 -11.54 -3.85 -16.79
C TRP A 150 -12.22 -5.16 -17.16
N ASN A 151 -11.46 -6.04 -17.79
CA ASN A 151 -11.92 -7.35 -18.18
C ASN A 151 -12.14 -8.18 -16.91
N LEU A 152 -13.34 -8.12 -16.32
CA LEU A 152 -13.74 -8.87 -15.12
C LEU A 152 -13.77 -10.40 -15.32
N TRP A 153 -13.30 -10.89 -16.47
CA TRP A 153 -13.29 -12.30 -16.84
C TRP A 153 -12.14 -13.09 -16.24
N SER A 154 -11.20 -12.43 -15.55
CA SER A 154 -10.15 -13.07 -14.75
C SER A 154 -10.68 -13.52 -13.38
N ARG A 155 -10.00 -14.50 -12.77
CA ARG A 155 -10.23 -14.80 -11.35
C ARG A 155 -9.91 -13.56 -10.52
N THR A 156 -10.69 -13.34 -9.46
CA THR A 156 -10.52 -12.16 -8.61
C THR A 156 -10.39 -12.54 -7.15
N SER A 157 -9.51 -11.90 -6.40
CA SER A 157 -9.52 -11.96 -4.94
C SER A 157 -9.92 -10.61 -4.36
N LEU A 158 -10.43 -10.63 -3.12
CA LEU A 158 -10.81 -9.44 -2.39
C LEU A 158 -10.02 -9.35 -1.09
N SER A 159 -9.45 -8.19 -0.79
CA SER A 159 -8.85 -7.90 0.52
C SER A 159 -9.64 -6.82 1.24
N TRP A 160 -9.93 -7.06 2.51
CA TRP A 160 -10.63 -6.10 3.38
C TRP A 160 -9.62 -5.27 4.16
N ILE A 161 -9.61 -3.97 3.88
CA ILE A 161 -8.64 -3.04 4.47
C ILE A 161 -9.35 -2.10 5.43
N GLY A 162 -8.76 -1.91 6.60
CA GLY A 162 -9.28 -1.01 7.63
C GLY A 162 -8.19 -0.37 8.47
N MET A 163 -8.62 0.26 9.55
CA MET A 163 -7.76 0.83 10.58
C MET A 163 -8.07 0.23 11.96
N ILE A 164 -7.06 0.17 12.81
CA ILE A 164 -7.19 -0.16 14.23
C ILE A 164 -7.03 1.15 15.02
N PRO A 165 -8.13 1.75 15.51
CA PRO A 165 -8.10 3.00 16.26
C PRO A 165 -7.57 2.81 17.69
N LYS A 166 -6.71 3.72 18.14
CA LYS A 166 -6.09 3.73 19.48
C LYS A 166 -7.05 4.07 20.60
N GLU A 167 -8.19 4.69 20.27
CA GLU A 167 -9.22 5.08 21.22
C GLU A 167 -10.01 3.87 21.76
N TYR A 168 -9.94 2.72 21.08
CA TYR A 168 -10.69 1.53 21.44
C TYR A 168 -9.83 0.48 22.15
N LEU A 169 -10.49 -0.34 22.96
CA LEU A 169 -9.82 -1.33 23.81
C LEU A 169 -9.12 -2.41 22.98
N ARG A 170 -7.94 -2.80 23.46
CA ARG A 170 -6.84 -3.42 22.69
C ARG A 170 -6.95 -4.94 22.51
N ASN A 171 -8.02 -5.58 22.97
CA ASN A 171 -8.08 -7.04 22.94
C ASN A 171 -8.35 -7.52 21.51
N SER A 172 -7.53 -8.46 21.05
CA SER A 172 -7.78 -9.15 19.79
C SER A 172 -9.14 -9.86 19.82
N THR A 173 -9.74 -9.98 18.65
CA THR A 173 -11.01 -10.67 18.45
C THR A 173 -11.00 -11.41 17.13
N SER A 174 -12.15 -11.85 16.67
CA SER A 174 -12.29 -12.51 15.38
C SER A 174 -13.56 -12.06 14.66
N GLY A 175 -13.58 -12.32 13.38
CA GLY A 175 -14.78 -12.28 12.57
C GLY A 175 -14.85 -13.52 11.70
N THR A 176 -15.95 -13.63 10.98
CA THR A 176 -16.11 -14.62 9.91
C THR A 176 -16.62 -13.95 8.66
N TYR A 177 -16.18 -14.40 7.50
CA TYR A 177 -16.77 -14.02 6.22
C TYR A 177 -17.31 -15.24 5.48
N SER A 178 -18.34 -15.05 4.65
CA SER A 178 -18.77 -16.05 3.66
C SER A 178 -18.99 -15.39 2.30
N ILE A 179 -18.78 -16.18 1.26
CA ILE A 179 -18.93 -15.76 -0.13
C ILE A 179 -20.09 -16.55 -0.71
N ASP A 180 -21.05 -15.89 -1.34
CA ASP A 180 -22.19 -16.52 -2.02
C ASP A 180 -23.00 -17.49 -1.17
N GLY A 181 -23.07 -17.23 0.15
CA GLY A 181 -23.78 -18.06 1.11
C GLY A 181 -23.08 -19.37 1.46
N GLU A 182 -21.83 -19.56 1.05
CA GLU A 182 -21.01 -20.71 1.43
C GLU A 182 -20.65 -20.71 2.93
N ALA A 183 -19.95 -21.78 3.35
CA ALA A 183 -19.47 -21.92 4.72
C ALA A 183 -18.57 -20.75 5.12
N SER A 184 -18.76 -20.26 6.34
CA SER A 184 -18.00 -19.11 6.82
C SER A 184 -16.55 -19.47 7.13
N THR A 185 -15.63 -18.60 6.71
CA THR A 185 -14.20 -18.64 7.03
C THR A 185 -13.90 -17.65 8.14
N SER A 186 -13.20 -18.10 9.19
CA SER A 186 -12.79 -17.23 10.29
C SER A 186 -11.53 -16.44 9.95
N PHE A 187 -11.44 -15.22 10.49
CA PHE A 187 -10.25 -14.39 10.47
C PHE A 187 -10.02 -13.75 11.84
N ALA A 188 -8.76 -13.49 12.17
CA ALA A 188 -8.37 -12.81 13.40
C ALA A 188 -8.37 -11.28 13.16
N LEU A 189 -8.76 -10.54 14.19
CA LEU A 189 -8.61 -9.10 14.28
C LEU A 189 -7.65 -8.82 15.41
N GLU A 190 -6.39 -8.61 15.06
CA GLU A 190 -5.37 -8.29 16.05
C GLU A 190 -5.66 -6.95 16.72
N GLY A 191 -5.33 -6.85 18.00
CA GLY A 191 -5.36 -5.58 18.70
C GLY A 191 -4.03 -4.85 18.67
N LEU A 192 -4.04 -3.64 19.19
CA LEU A 192 -2.80 -2.87 19.36
C LEU A 192 -1.91 -3.56 20.38
N ASP A 193 -0.60 -3.55 20.13
CA ASP A 193 0.38 -4.18 21.02
C ASP A 193 0.19 -3.69 22.47
N PRO A 194 -0.15 -4.58 23.41
CA PRO A 194 -0.36 -4.20 24.81
C PRO A 194 0.94 -3.72 25.49
N GLY A 195 2.11 -4.04 24.93
CA GLY A 195 3.43 -3.62 25.43
C GLY A 195 3.75 -2.15 25.17
N LEU A 196 3.02 -1.47 24.28
CA LEU A 196 3.25 -0.06 23.98
C LEU A 196 2.55 0.86 24.99
N ALA A 197 3.34 1.74 25.62
CA ALA A 197 2.86 2.69 26.61
C ALA A 197 1.85 3.70 26.02
N GLN A 198 1.99 4.03 24.74
CA GLN A 198 1.11 4.93 23.98
C GLN A 198 0.91 4.31 22.60
N PRO A 199 -0.13 3.47 22.40
CA PRO A 199 -0.37 2.88 21.09
C PRO A 199 -0.88 3.96 20.13
N GLU A 200 -0.45 3.87 18.88
CA GLU A 200 -0.90 4.74 17.79
C GLU A 200 -1.97 4.04 16.96
N ASN A 201 -2.71 4.82 16.16
CA ASN A 201 -3.63 4.25 15.19
C ASN A 201 -2.83 3.43 14.18
N GLN A 202 -3.30 2.23 13.83
CA GLN A 202 -2.72 1.44 12.74
C GLN A 202 -3.63 1.56 11.53
N PHE A 203 -3.11 2.05 10.40
CA PHE A 203 -3.84 2.25 9.16
C PHE A 203 -3.49 1.15 8.14
N ASN A 204 -4.28 1.06 7.06
CA ASN A 204 -4.12 0.10 5.96
C ASN A 204 -3.93 -1.35 6.40
N GLN A 205 -4.60 -1.76 7.48
CA GLN A 205 -4.52 -3.11 8.00
C GLN A 205 -5.34 -4.06 7.14
N ILE A 206 -4.70 -5.12 6.63
CA ILE A 206 -5.40 -6.21 5.95
C ILE A 206 -6.01 -7.12 7.02
N PHE A 207 -7.33 -7.06 7.20
CA PHE A 207 -8.00 -7.94 8.15
C PHE A 207 -8.19 -9.35 7.62
N PHE A 208 -8.49 -9.47 6.32
CA PHE A 208 -8.47 -10.75 5.61
C PHE A 208 -8.40 -10.54 4.10
N ALA A 209 -7.99 -11.59 3.41
CA ALA A 209 -8.13 -11.74 1.96
C ALA A 209 -8.93 -13.00 1.65
N THR A 210 -9.75 -12.95 0.61
CA THR A 210 -10.45 -14.13 0.08
C THR A 210 -9.48 -14.97 -0.75
N PRO A 211 -9.76 -16.27 -0.94
CA PRO A 211 -9.19 -17.03 -2.04
C PRO A 211 -9.53 -16.40 -3.40
N GLU A 212 -8.91 -16.93 -4.46
CA GLU A 212 -9.34 -16.62 -5.83
C GLU A 212 -10.79 -17.03 -6.05
N LEU A 213 -11.60 -16.10 -6.53
CA LEU A 213 -12.99 -16.28 -6.87
C LEU A 213 -13.13 -16.46 -8.39
N PRO A 214 -14.08 -17.28 -8.84
CA PRO A 214 -14.47 -17.34 -10.24
C PRO A 214 -14.83 -15.96 -10.79
N ALA A 215 -14.79 -15.78 -12.12
CA ALA A 215 -15.30 -14.55 -12.71
C ALA A 215 -16.83 -14.48 -12.53
N GLY A 216 -17.33 -13.38 -11.96
CA GLY A 216 -18.76 -13.17 -11.81
C GLY A 216 -19.12 -12.19 -10.69
N PRO A 217 -20.43 -11.88 -10.54
CA PRO A 217 -20.91 -11.18 -9.37
C PRO A 217 -20.81 -12.07 -8.13
N HIS A 218 -20.30 -11.52 -7.04
CA HIS A 218 -20.18 -12.18 -5.74
C HIS A 218 -20.86 -11.37 -4.64
N SER A 219 -21.32 -12.07 -3.62
CA SER A 219 -21.83 -11.50 -2.38
C SER A 219 -20.90 -11.84 -1.22
N LEU A 220 -20.48 -10.82 -0.47
CA LEU A 220 -19.65 -10.97 0.71
C LEU A 220 -20.48 -10.67 1.96
N SER A 221 -20.61 -11.65 2.83
CA SER A 221 -21.27 -11.51 4.13
C SER A 221 -20.22 -11.59 5.23
N ILE A 222 -20.24 -10.63 6.17
CA ILE A 222 -19.26 -10.58 7.26
C ILE A 222 -19.98 -10.49 8.59
N VAL A 223 -19.48 -11.27 9.55
CA VAL A 223 -19.96 -11.30 10.92
C VAL A 223 -18.79 -10.97 11.83
N TYR A 224 -18.84 -9.80 12.45
CA TYR A 224 -17.93 -9.43 13.53
C TYR A 224 -18.35 -10.14 14.82
N GLN A 225 -17.41 -10.82 15.49
CA GLN A 225 -17.68 -11.60 16.71
C GLN A 225 -17.21 -10.89 17.99
N GLY A 226 -16.68 -9.66 17.86
CA GLY A 226 -16.27 -8.85 19.00
C GLY A 226 -17.40 -8.02 19.61
N GLY A 227 -17.01 -7.00 20.37
CA GLY A 227 -17.88 -6.14 21.17
C GLY A 227 -17.09 -4.93 21.69
N GLU A 228 -17.68 -4.12 22.57
CA GLU A 228 -17.11 -2.81 22.99
C GLU A 228 -15.71 -2.87 23.62
N GLN A 229 -15.28 -4.06 24.08
CA GLN A 229 -13.99 -4.31 24.73
C GLN A 229 -12.91 -4.88 23.81
N TYR A 230 -13.19 -5.00 22.52
CA TYR A 230 -12.32 -5.61 21.52
C TYR A 230 -12.00 -4.64 20.38
N THR A 231 -10.96 -4.97 19.61
CA THR A 231 -10.62 -4.26 18.38
C THR A 231 -11.83 -4.17 17.44
N PRO A 232 -12.26 -2.97 17.02
CA PRO A 232 -13.39 -2.83 16.11
C PRO A 232 -13.03 -3.30 14.69
N LEU A 233 -13.98 -3.96 14.02
CA LEU A 233 -13.90 -4.19 12.58
C LEU A 233 -14.28 -2.91 11.84
N THR A 234 -13.29 -2.23 11.29
CA THR A 234 -13.48 -1.03 10.45
C THR A 234 -13.38 -1.39 8.97
N LEU A 235 -13.87 -0.50 8.09
CA LEU A 235 -13.68 -0.60 6.64
C LEU A 235 -13.24 0.77 6.14
N ASP A 236 -12.11 0.81 5.45
CA ASP A 236 -11.67 1.98 4.69
C ASP A 236 -11.90 1.73 3.20
N PHE A 237 -11.29 0.65 2.67
CA PHE A 237 -11.46 0.25 1.28
C PHE A 237 -11.35 -1.27 1.08
N LEU A 238 -11.80 -1.72 -0.08
CA LEU A 238 -11.65 -3.09 -0.55
C LEU A 238 -10.67 -3.08 -1.72
N TYR A 239 -9.64 -3.94 -1.68
CA TYR A 239 -8.89 -4.27 -2.88
C TYR A 239 -9.61 -5.39 -3.62
N VAL A 240 -9.74 -5.23 -4.94
CA VAL A 240 -10.18 -6.29 -5.84
C VAL A 240 -9.04 -6.55 -6.80
N THR A 241 -8.33 -7.64 -6.59
CA THR A 241 -7.17 -8.01 -7.38
C THR A 241 -7.62 -8.93 -8.50
N ASN A 242 -7.29 -8.57 -9.75
CA ASN A 242 -7.52 -9.41 -10.91
C ASN A 242 -6.26 -10.24 -11.17
N ASN A 243 -6.38 -11.56 -11.22
CA ASN A 243 -5.27 -12.43 -11.59
C ASN A 243 -5.43 -12.85 -13.07
N PRO A 244 -4.72 -12.21 -14.02
CA PRO A 244 -4.81 -12.60 -15.41
C PRO A 244 -4.31 -14.03 -15.55
N ASN A 245 -5.19 -14.93 -15.98
CA ASN A 245 -4.81 -16.32 -16.25
C ASN A 245 -3.69 -16.31 -17.31
N PRO A 246 -2.50 -16.89 -17.08
CA PRO A 246 -1.38 -16.84 -18.01
C PRO A 246 -1.65 -17.49 -19.39
N SER A 247 -2.80 -18.12 -19.59
CA SER A 247 -3.13 -18.92 -20.77
C SER A 247 -3.45 -18.15 -22.06
N ASN A 248 -3.41 -16.81 -22.09
CA ASN A 248 -3.76 -16.02 -23.30
C ASN A 248 -2.61 -15.18 -23.87
N ILE A 249 -1.35 -15.44 -23.49
CA ILE A 249 -0.23 -15.02 -24.33
C ILE A 249 -0.18 -16.01 -25.48
N SER A 250 -0.87 -15.68 -26.58
CA SER A 250 -0.64 -16.35 -27.85
C SER A 250 0.84 -16.11 -28.18
N GLU A 251 1.69 -17.12 -28.01
CA GLU A 251 2.98 -17.16 -28.68
C GLU A 251 2.70 -16.85 -30.15
N VAL A 252 3.14 -15.68 -30.60
CA VAL A 252 3.32 -15.43 -32.01
C VAL A 252 4.41 -16.40 -32.44
N THR A 253 3.98 -17.59 -32.84
CA THR A 253 4.83 -18.58 -33.49
C THR A 253 5.33 -17.92 -34.76
N HIS A 254 6.56 -17.41 -34.68
CA HIS A 254 7.25 -16.84 -35.81
C HIS A 254 7.52 -17.99 -36.78
N ASN A 255 6.62 -18.15 -37.75
CA ASN A 255 6.78 -19.12 -38.83
C ASN A 255 7.90 -18.62 -39.76
N PRO A 256 9.07 -19.26 -39.84
CA PRO A 256 10.17 -18.76 -40.65
C PRO A 256 10.02 -19.30 -42.07
N SER A 257 9.26 -18.60 -42.92
CA SER A 257 9.27 -18.90 -44.36
C SER A 257 8.75 -17.76 -45.24
N HIS A 258 9.51 -16.68 -45.37
CA HIS A 258 9.77 -16.06 -46.68
C HIS A 258 10.87 -14.98 -46.60
N PRO A 259 11.85 -14.94 -47.53
CA PRO A 259 12.76 -13.82 -47.64
C PRO A 259 12.05 -12.68 -48.39
N ASP A 260 11.93 -11.51 -47.78
CA ASP A 260 11.75 -10.27 -48.52
C ASP A 260 12.84 -9.27 -48.13
N THR A 261 13.67 -8.98 -49.12
CA THR A 261 14.83 -8.11 -49.07
C THR A 261 14.40 -6.65 -49.07
N ARG A 262 14.31 -6.00 -47.91
CA ARG A 262 14.51 -4.54 -47.81
C ARG A 262 15.37 -4.19 -46.60
N LYS A 263 16.55 -3.70 -46.92
CA LYS A 263 17.58 -3.18 -46.00
C LYS A 263 17.02 -2.01 -45.19
N VAL A 264 17.07 -2.13 -43.87
CA VAL A 264 17.18 -0.99 -42.94
C VAL A 264 18.32 -1.33 -41.96
N PRO A 265 19.18 -0.37 -41.58
CA PRO A 265 20.48 -0.69 -40.98
C PRO A 265 20.40 -1.29 -39.57
N ILE A 266 21.34 -2.19 -39.38
CA ILE A 266 21.67 -2.97 -38.20
C ILE A 266 22.45 -2.10 -37.20
N GLY A 267 22.10 -2.25 -35.92
CA GLY A 267 22.99 -1.97 -34.78
C GLY A 267 22.84 -3.11 -33.77
N THR A 268 23.45 -4.26 -34.05
CA THR A 268 23.52 -5.41 -33.15
C THR A 268 24.68 -5.30 -32.18
N ILE A 269 24.41 -5.84 -30.99
CA ILE A 269 25.32 -6.23 -29.91
C ILE A 269 26.39 -7.21 -30.45
N VAL A 270 27.63 -7.05 -29.97
CA VAL A 270 28.72 -8.02 -30.11
C VAL A 270 29.42 -8.13 -28.75
N GLY A 271 29.56 -9.36 -28.25
CA GLY A 271 30.46 -9.69 -27.16
C GLY A 271 30.08 -10.91 -26.32
N ASP A 272 29.93 -12.09 -26.94
CA ASP A 272 30.27 -13.35 -26.28
C ASP A 272 31.72 -13.67 -26.68
N ASP A 273 32.59 -13.95 -25.70
CA ASP A 273 33.58 -15.01 -25.88
C ASP A 273 33.98 -15.58 -24.51
N ASP A 274 33.96 -16.90 -24.46
CA ASP A 274 34.34 -17.78 -23.37
C ASP A 274 35.81 -17.60 -22.97
N ASN A 275 36.09 -17.37 -21.68
CA ASN A 275 37.23 -18.02 -21.01
C ASN A 275 37.21 -17.79 -19.49
N MET A 276 36.72 -18.81 -18.79
CA MET A 276 36.93 -18.97 -17.36
C MET A 276 38.26 -19.74 -17.14
N PRO A 277 39.16 -19.27 -16.27
CA PRO A 277 40.04 -20.17 -15.55
C PRO A 277 39.76 -20.11 -14.04
N GLU A 278 39.50 -21.28 -13.48
CA GLU A 278 39.56 -21.61 -12.07
C GLU A 278 41.03 -21.75 -11.63
N LEU A 279 41.51 -20.98 -10.64
CA LEU A 279 42.58 -21.38 -9.71
C LEU A 279 42.50 -20.60 -8.37
N ILE A 280 42.05 -21.35 -7.36
CA ILE A 280 42.37 -21.48 -5.90
C ILE A 280 43.48 -20.60 -5.22
N PRO A 281 43.58 -20.60 -3.87
CA PRO A 281 43.52 -19.42 -2.99
C PRO A 281 44.91 -18.91 -2.53
N TYR A 282 44.94 -17.73 -1.90
CA TYR A 282 46.12 -17.28 -1.14
C TYR A 282 45.80 -17.10 0.35
N GLU A 283 46.40 -17.99 1.14
CA GLU A 283 46.77 -17.84 2.55
C GLU A 283 48.32 -17.92 2.51
N THR A 284 49.16 -17.10 3.14
CA THR A 284 49.26 -16.76 4.56
C THR A 284 50.40 -15.75 4.79
N ASN A 285 50.28 -14.94 5.87
CA ASN A 285 51.29 -14.58 6.89
C ASN A 285 52.56 -13.76 6.51
N ALA A 286 53.12 -12.87 7.34
CA ALA A 286 52.85 -12.37 8.70
C ALA A 286 53.82 -11.20 9.02
N LEU A 287 53.65 -10.66 10.25
CA LEU A 287 54.49 -9.73 11.06
C LEU A 287 54.03 -8.26 10.98
N GLY A 288 53.60 -7.60 12.07
CA GLY A 288 53.50 -7.97 13.47
C GLY A 288 53.58 -6.69 14.31
N SER A 289 52.67 -6.51 15.26
CA SER A 289 52.96 -5.83 16.54
C SER A 289 51.79 -6.03 17.50
N GLU A 290 52.07 -6.79 18.55
CA GLU A 290 51.28 -6.92 19.78
C GLU A 290 51.04 -5.56 20.44
N ILE A 291 49.91 -5.41 21.13
CA ILE A 291 49.82 -5.21 22.59
C ILE A 291 48.33 -5.27 22.97
N SER A 292 48.00 -6.24 23.83
CA SER A 292 46.83 -6.32 24.72
C SER A 292 47.34 -6.15 26.17
N PRO A 293 46.53 -6.11 27.26
CA PRO A 293 45.08 -6.37 27.34
C PRO A 293 44.27 -5.38 28.19
N PHE A 294 42.95 -5.56 28.12
CA PHE A 294 41.92 -5.10 29.07
C PHE A 294 42.26 -5.38 30.54
N PRO A 295 41.55 -4.71 31.46
CA PRO A 295 40.76 -5.51 32.37
C PRO A 295 39.31 -5.04 32.56
N TYR A 296 38.57 -5.99 33.10
CA TYR A 296 37.14 -6.07 33.40
C TYR A 296 36.54 -4.94 34.26
N ALA A 297 35.21 -4.82 34.12
CA ALA A 297 34.26 -4.00 34.86
C ALA A 297 34.31 -4.17 36.40
N PRO A 298 33.61 -3.30 37.18
CA PRO A 298 32.28 -3.74 37.62
C PRO A 298 31.20 -2.65 37.76
N THR A 299 29.97 -3.15 37.61
CA THR A 299 28.68 -2.74 38.19
C THR A 299 28.63 -1.59 39.22
N ARG A 300 27.64 -0.69 39.03
CA ARG A 300 27.04 0.09 40.13
C ARG A 300 25.50 0.09 40.05
N PRO A 301 24.81 -0.08 41.18
CA PRO A 301 23.35 -0.07 41.25
C PRO A 301 22.82 1.37 41.38
N PHE A 302 21.68 1.64 40.73
CA PHE A 302 20.85 2.79 41.04
C PHE A 302 20.01 2.48 42.27
N VAL A 303 20.24 3.24 43.34
CA VAL A 303 19.41 3.27 44.56
C VAL A 303 18.39 4.38 44.37
N SER A 304 17.12 4.04 44.22
CA SER A 304 16.01 4.98 44.42
C SER A 304 15.47 4.79 45.83
N THR A 305 15.63 5.81 46.68
CA THR A 305 15.01 5.90 48.00
C THR A 305 13.50 6.08 47.90
N PRO A 306 12.70 5.49 48.81
CA PRO A 306 11.27 5.79 48.93
C PRO A 306 11.09 7.04 49.79
N ASN A 307 10.25 7.97 49.34
CA ASN A 307 9.71 9.00 50.23
C ASN A 307 8.21 8.77 50.40
N GLN A 308 7.87 8.14 51.52
CA GLN A 308 6.56 8.28 52.14
C GLN A 308 6.46 9.70 52.69
N ASN A 309 5.37 10.42 52.42
CA ASN A 309 4.32 10.65 53.42
C ASN A 309 3.36 11.82 53.11
N HIS A 310 2.13 11.58 53.58
CA HIS A 310 1.09 12.51 54.03
C HIS A 310 0.13 13.14 53.02
N GLY A 311 -1.17 12.85 53.24
CA GLY A 311 -2.27 13.67 52.75
C GLY A 311 -3.63 13.01 52.63
N THR A 312 -4.14 12.38 53.70
CA THR A 312 -5.56 12.00 53.84
C THR A 312 -6.48 13.22 53.73
N LEU A 313 -7.54 13.12 52.92
CA LEU A 313 -8.85 13.72 53.21
C LEU A 313 -9.95 12.80 52.71
N ALA A 314 -10.95 12.64 53.57
CA ALA A 314 -12.08 11.74 53.45
C ALA A 314 -13.29 12.41 52.78
N ASP A 315 -14.25 11.52 52.49
CA ASP A 315 -15.69 11.74 52.35
C ASP A 315 -16.24 11.99 50.94
N GLY A 316 -17.38 11.34 50.67
CA GLY A 316 -18.17 11.55 49.46
C GLY A 316 -18.82 10.31 48.87
N SER A 317 -19.68 9.65 49.63
CA SER A 317 -20.65 8.65 49.12
C SER A 317 -21.48 9.18 47.94
N SER A 318 -21.64 8.40 46.87
CA SER A 318 -22.92 8.31 46.16
C SER A 318 -23.06 6.99 45.41
N GLN A 319 -24.14 6.28 45.73
CA GLN A 319 -24.65 5.12 45.01
C GLN A 319 -25.24 5.56 43.67
N TRP A 320 -24.95 4.82 42.60
CA TRP A 320 -25.84 4.74 41.44
C TRP A 320 -25.92 3.30 40.95
N GLY A 321 -27.16 2.84 40.78
CA GLY A 321 -27.54 1.46 40.60
C GLY A 321 -27.18 0.87 39.24
N THR A 322 -27.02 -0.44 39.26
CA THR A 322 -26.90 -1.33 38.11
C THR A 322 -28.21 -1.39 37.33
N VAL A 323 -28.18 -0.96 36.06
CA VAL A 323 -29.19 -1.32 35.07
C VAL A 323 -28.58 -2.36 34.13
N THR A 324 -28.98 -3.61 34.30
CA THR A 324 -28.69 -4.71 33.37
C THR A 324 -29.49 -4.50 32.08
N LYS A 325 -28.84 -3.98 31.04
CA LYS A 325 -29.37 -4.03 29.66
C LYS A 325 -28.90 -5.35 29.03
N ARG A 326 -29.86 -6.18 28.61
CA ARG A 326 -29.58 -7.41 27.86
C ARG A 326 -28.97 -7.07 26.49
N PRO A 327 -27.98 -7.81 25.99
CA PRO A 327 -27.54 -7.65 24.61
C PRO A 327 -28.64 -8.14 23.67
N HIS A 328 -29.06 -7.29 22.75
CA HIS A 328 -29.80 -7.70 21.55
C HIS A 328 -28.81 -8.34 20.57
N PRO A 329 -29.17 -9.40 19.83
CA PRO A 329 -28.29 -9.95 18.80
C PRO A 329 -28.13 -8.94 17.67
N THR A 330 -26.90 -8.62 17.33
CA THR A 330 -26.50 -7.84 16.14
C THR A 330 -26.96 -8.56 14.88
N GLN A 331 -27.72 -7.87 14.03
CA GLN A 331 -28.07 -8.37 12.70
C GLN A 331 -26.82 -8.34 11.79
N PRO A 332 -26.65 -9.33 10.89
CA PRO A 332 -25.54 -9.33 9.93
C PRO A 332 -25.66 -8.14 8.97
N ALA A 333 -24.56 -7.41 8.77
CA ALA A 333 -24.46 -6.41 7.73
C ALA A 333 -24.20 -7.12 6.39
N THR A 334 -25.11 -6.95 5.43
CA THR A 334 -24.92 -7.48 4.07
C THR A 334 -24.43 -6.34 3.18
N VAL A 335 -23.23 -6.47 2.62
CA VAL A 335 -22.72 -5.53 1.59
C VAL A 335 -22.93 -6.19 0.23
N THR A 336 -23.90 -5.71 -0.53
CA THR A 336 -24.12 -6.16 -1.91
C THR A 336 -23.37 -5.24 -2.87
N LEU A 337 -22.36 -5.75 -3.56
CA LEU A 337 -21.74 -5.06 -4.68
C LEU A 337 -22.69 -5.15 -5.89
N GLY A 338 -23.33 -4.03 -6.23
CA GLY A 338 -24.28 -3.98 -7.36
C GLY A 338 -23.56 -4.11 -8.72
N PRO A 339 -24.26 -4.61 -9.76
CA PRO A 339 -23.73 -4.62 -11.13
C PRO A 339 -23.47 -3.19 -11.64
N PRO A 340 -22.56 -3.01 -12.62
CA PRO A 340 -22.34 -1.70 -13.23
C PRO A 340 -23.64 -1.19 -13.88
N ILE A 341 -24.07 0.01 -13.48
CA ILE A 341 -25.21 0.70 -14.08
C ILE A 341 -24.84 1.03 -15.53
N ILE A 342 -25.50 0.37 -16.47
CA ILE A 342 -25.43 0.71 -17.90
C ILE A 342 -26.35 1.91 -18.12
N ASN A 343 -25.80 3.11 -18.02
CA ASN A 343 -26.49 4.30 -18.52
C ASN A 343 -26.39 4.31 -20.05
N HIS A 344 -27.49 3.94 -20.72
CA HIS A 344 -27.70 4.31 -22.12
C HIS A 344 -27.97 5.81 -22.20
N PRO A 345 -27.36 6.55 -23.15
CA PRO A 345 -27.72 7.93 -23.38
C PRO A 345 -29.11 7.97 -23.99
N VAL A 346 -30.06 8.54 -23.27
CA VAL A 346 -31.33 9.01 -23.83
C VAL A 346 -31.07 10.44 -24.28
N ASP A 347 -31.03 10.64 -25.59
CA ASP A 347 -31.14 11.96 -26.20
C ASP A 347 -32.43 12.61 -25.70
N ASN A 348 -32.32 13.78 -25.07
CA ASN A 348 -33.43 14.70 -24.93
C ASN A 348 -32.91 16.13 -24.99
N GLU A 349 -33.11 16.72 -26.16
CA GLU A 349 -33.27 18.16 -26.35
C GLU A 349 -34.25 18.70 -25.30
N TYR A 350 -33.87 19.77 -24.60
CA TYR A 350 -34.85 20.68 -24.01
C TYR A 350 -34.48 22.11 -24.38
N GLY A 351 -35.29 22.63 -25.31
CA GLY A 351 -35.41 24.03 -25.62
C GLY A 351 -35.97 24.81 -24.44
N ALA A 352 -35.58 26.08 -24.41
CA ALA A 352 -36.03 27.10 -23.49
C ALA A 352 -37.55 27.29 -23.53
N LEU A 353 -38.15 27.59 -22.37
CA LEU A 353 -39.23 28.56 -22.26
C LEU A 353 -39.23 29.21 -20.86
N GLN A 354 -39.39 30.54 -20.90
CA GLN A 354 -39.45 31.46 -19.77
C GLN A 354 -40.84 31.51 -19.12
N SER A 355 -40.82 32.01 -17.87
CA SER A 355 -41.76 32.95 -17.23
C SER A 355 -42.95 32.44 -16.40
N ALA A 356 -42.94 32.91 -15.14
CA ALA A 356 -43.95 33.73 -14.45
C ALA A 356 -44.66 33.11 -13.22
N PHE A 357 -44.47 33.78 -12.06
CA PHE A 357 -45.38 34.09 -10.92
C PHE A 357 -46.45 33.05 -10.48
N ALA A 358 -46.72 32.76 -9.20
CA ALA A 358 -46.97 33.62 -8.04
C ALA A 358 -47.13 32.77 -6.73
N THR A 359 -47.04 33.44 -5.58
CA THR A 359 -47.65 33.14 -4.25
C THR A 359 -49.05 32.49 -4.35
N GLU A 360 -49.53 31.61 -3.47
CA GLU A 360 -49.43 31.41 -2.00
C GLU A 360 -49.21 29.93 -1.62
#